data_AF-A0A1W9U672-F1
#
_entry.id   AF-A0A1W9U672-F1
#
_cell.length_a   1.000
_cell.length_b   1.000
_cell.length_c   1.000
_cell.angle_alpha   90.00
_cell.angle_beta   90.00
_cell.angle_gamma   90.00
#
_symmetry.space_group_name_H-M   'P 1'
#
loop_
_entity.id
_entity.type
_entity.pdbx_description
1 polymer ?
#
loop_
_entity_poly.entity_id
_entity_poly.type
_entity_poly.pdbx_seq_one_letter_code
_entity_poly.pdbx_strand_id
1 'polypeptide(L)'
;MVPLARIKTFKLINEFIGIMQRHHIRFPADLMLLARALITIEGIGRQLDPQFNLVEQLQPLVTKLLQQRLSPFYISQEAGKVAGAYADILRILPGEIKDLLLRVNGNNFKINLQHRGLDKLISDLDKSSNRLSFSFIIGALIIASSLIISSDSGPHIFGIPALGLLGYLLAGALGLWLALGIIRSGRL
;
A
#
# COMPACT_ATOMS: atom_id res chain seq x y z
N MET A 1 22.93 -28.21 37.17
CA MET A 1 23.26 -26.77 37.09
C MET A 1 24.75 -26.65 36.81
N VAL A 2 25.14 -26.13 35.66
CA VAL A 2 26.57 -25.94 35.31
C VAL A 2 27.11 -24.76 36.14
N PRO A 3 28.22 -24.89 36.87
CA PRO A 3 28.80 -23.78 37.61
C PRO A 3 29.15 -22.63 36.65
N LEU A 4 28.66 -21.42 36.92
CA LEU A 4 28.93 -20.23 36.10
C LEU A 4 30.45 -19.93 35.99
N ALA A 5 31.25 -20.49 36.90
CA ALA A 5 32.71 -20.45 36.92
C ALA A 5 33.42 -21.01 35.66
N ARG A 6 32.75 -21.84 34.84
CA ARG A 6 33.35 -22.44 33.63
C ARG A 6 32.84 -21.87 32.32
N ILE A 7 32.03 -20.82 32.38
CA ILE A 7 31.50 -20.19 31.18
C ILE A 7 32.55 -19.24 30.61
N LYS A 8 33.07 -19.56 29.43
CA LYS A 8 33.86 -18.60 28.64
C LYS A 8 32.90 -17.61 27.99
N THR A 9 32.54 -16.54 28.69
CA THR A 9 31.54 -15.53 28.28
C THR A 9 31.84 -14.98 26.88
N PHE A 10 33.11 -14.67 26.60
CA PHE A 10 33.60 -14.35 25.26
C PHE A 10 33.21 -15.36 24.17
N LYS A 11 33.32 -16.66 24.44
CA LYS A 11 33.02 -17.72 23.46
C LYS A 11 31.51 -17.80 23.21
N LEU A 12 30.69 -17.71 24.26
CA LEU A 12 29.23 -17.74 24.14
C LEU A 12 28.69 -16.53 23.37
N ILE A 13 29.17 -15.33 23.65
CA ILE A 13 28.72 -14.11 22.96
C ILE A 13 29.06 -14.19 21.47
N ASN A 14 30.29 -14.61 21.13
CA ASN A 14 30.68 -14.76 19.72
C ASN A 14 29.91 -15.88 19.00
N GLU A 15 29.67 -17.00 19.66
CA GLU A 15 28.87 -18.10 19.11
C GLU A 15 27.41 -17.67 18.89
N PHE A 16 26.83 -16.94 19.84
CA PHE A 16 25.49 -16.38 19.71
C PHE A 16 25.38 -15.37 18.57
N ILE A 17 26.35 -14.44 18.45
CA ILE A 17 26.41 -13.50 17.33
C ILE A 17 26.55 -14.25 16.00
N GLY A 18 27.38 -15.30 15.94
CA GLY A 18 27.55 -16.14 14.76
C GLY A 18 26.27 -16.86 14.33
N ILE A 19 25.49 -17.37 15.28
CA ILE A 19 24.17 -17.98 15.02
C ILE A 19 23.19 -16.93 14.47
N MET A 20 23.12 -15.76 15.10
CA MET A 20 22.23 -14.67 14.67
C MET A 20 22.55 -14.21 13.24
N GLN A 21 23.84 -14.07 12.91
CA GLN A 21 24.30 -13.73 11.55
C GLN A 21 23.94 -14.83 10.54
N ARG A 22 24.15 -16.11 10.89
CA ARG A 22 23.81 -17.26 10.02
C ARG A 22 22.32 -17.32 9.68
N HIS A 23 21.45 -16.92 10.61
CA HIS A 23 20.00 -16.89 10.40
C HIS A 23 19.46 -15.52 9.93
N HIS A 24 20.34 -14.59 9.51
CA HIS A 24 19.99 -13.24 9.06
C HIS A 24 19.12 -12.43 10.06
N ILE A 25 19.24 -12.73 11.35
CA ILE A 25 18.52 -12.01 12.40
C ILE A 25 19.25 -10.69 12.66
N ARG A 26 18.58 -9.56 12.45
CA ARG A 26 19.15 -8.23 12.71
C ARG A 26 19.41 -8.07 14.21
N PHE A 27 20.68 -7.97 14.58
CA PHE A 27 21.07 -7.66 15.94
C PHE A 27 21.06 -6.13 16.15
N PRO A 28 20.29 -5.60 17.11
CA PRO A 28 20.29 -4.17 17.42
C PRO A 28 21.70 -3.65 17.72
N ALA A 29 22.03 -2.46 17.20
CA ALA A 29 23.36 -1.86 17.36
C ALA A 29 23.72 -1.65 18.85
N ASP A 30 22.73 -1.29 19.67
CA ASP A 30 22.91 -1.10 21.12
C ASP A 30 23.37 -2.38 21.83
N LEU A 31 22.84 -3.53 21.40
CA LEU A 31 23.24 -4.83 21.95
C LEU A 31 24.63 -5.24 21.46
N MET A 32 25.03 -4.89 20.23
CA MET A 32 26.40 -5.12 19.75
C MET A 32 27.41 -4.31 20.57
N LEU A 33 27.10 -3.05 20.86
CA LEU A 33 27.95 -2.18 21.68
C LEU A 33 28.10 -2.72 23.09
N LEU A 34 27.00 -3.17 23.70
CA LEU A 34 27.04 -3.83 25.01
C LEU A 34 27.90 -5.11 24.99
N ALA A 35 27.69 -5.96 23.99
CA ALA A 35 28.49 -7.18 23.82
C ALA A 35 29.99 -6.87 23.69
N ARG A 36 30.35 -5.86 22.88
CA ARG A 36 31.72 -5.40 22.71
C ARG A 36 32.31 -4.87 24.01
N ALA A 37 31.57 -4.07 24.77
CA ALA A 37 32.00 -3.57 26.07
C ALA A 37 32.28 -4.70 27.06
N LEU A 38 31.37 -5.68 27.17
CA LEU A 38 31.55 -6.85 28.05
C LEU A 38 32.78 -7.68 27.66
N ILE A 39 32.97 -7.91 26.35
CA ILE A 39 34.15 -8.60 25.81
C ILE A 39 35.43 -7.85 26.16
N THR A 40 35.45 -6.52 25.99
CA THR A 40 36.62 -5.69 26.28
C THR A 40 36.95 -5.72 27.77
N ILE A 41 35.95 -5.62 28.66
CA ILE A 41 36.14 -5.69 30.10
C ILE A 41 36.68 -7.07 30.51
N GLU A 42 36.14 -8.16 29.98
CA GLU A 42 36.64 -9.51 30.26
C GLU A 42 38.08 -9.69 29.76
N GLY A 43 38.40 -9.15 28.59
CA GLY A 43 39.73 -9.19 27.99
C GLY A 43 40.78 -8.45 28.84
N ILE A 44 40.48 -7.23 29.27
CA ILE A 44 41.36 -6.44 30.14
C ILE A 44 41.48 -7.10 31.52
N GLY A 45 40.37 -7.57 32.09
CA GLY A 45 40.35 -8.25 33.39
C GLY A 45 41.24 -9.50 33.42
N ARG A 46 41.21 -10.30 32.34
CA ARG A 46 42.07 -11.49 32.21
C ARG A 46 43.55 -11.19 31.96
N GLN A 47 43.88 -10.03 31.41
CA GLN A 47 45.27 -9.59 31.29
C GLN A 47 45.88 -9.24 32.65
N LEU A 48 45.06 -8.72 33.57
CA LEU A 48 45.49 -8.33 34.92
C LEU A 48 45.43 -9.49 35.91
N ASP A 49 44.39 -10.32 35.83
CA ASP A 49 44.20 -11.52 36.64
C ASP A 49 43.79 -12.68 35.73
N PRO A 50 44.67 -13.67 35.49
CA PRO A 50 44.37 -14.82 34.63
C PRO A 50 43.15 -15.65 35.05
N GLN A 51 42.72 -15.55 36.31
CA GLN A 51 41.55 -16.26 36.85
C GLN A 51 40.28 -15.38 36.89
N PHE A 52 40.34 -14.16 36.35
CA PHE A 52 39.21 -13.23 36.35
C PHE A 52 37.96 -13.81 35.66
N ASN A 53 36.85 -13.86 36.41
CA ASN A 53 35.53 -14.22 35.91
C ASN A 53 34.55 -13.05 35.98
N LEU A 54 34.25 -12.46 34.82
CA LEU A 54 33.31 -11.33 34.69
C LEU A 54 31.90 -11.67 35.22
N VAL A 55 31.45 -12.91 35.05
CA VAL A 55 30.09 -13.33 35.42
C VAL A 55 29.91 -13.31 36.93
N GLU A 56 30.91 -13.81 37.68
CA GLU A 56 30.87 -13.81 39.14
C GLU A 56 30.86 -12.39 39.72
N GLN A 57 31.59 -11.47 39.08
CA GLN A 57 31.62 -10.07 39.50
C GLN A 57 30.31 -9.33 39.17
N LEU A 58 29.66 -9.66 38.05
CA LEU A 58 28.39 -9.04 37.64
C LEU A 58 27.17 -9.62 38.35
N GLN A 59 27.24 -10.89 38.80
CA GLN A 59 26.13 -11.58 39.47
C GLN A 59 25.48 -10.76 40.61
N PRO A 60 26.22 -10.20 41.60
CA PRO A 60 25.60 -9.45 42.68
C PRO A 60 24.93 -8.15 42.18
N LEU A 61 25.48 -7.52 41.15
CA LEU A 61 24.94 -6.29 40.59
C LEU A 61 23.63 -6.54 39.84
N VAL A 62 23.61 -7.57 38.98
CA VAL A 62 22.41 -8.01 38.25
C VAL A 62 21.32 -8.46 39.22
N THR A 63 21.69 -9.19 40.28
CA THR A 63 20.73 -9.64 41.30
C THR A 63 20.08 -8.46 42.02
N LYS A 64 20.86 -7.45 42.43
CA LYS A 64 20.31 -6.22 43.05
C LYS A 64 19.38 -5.45 42.10
N LEU A 65 19.76 -5.32 40.81
CA LEU A 65 18.95 -4.65 39.81
C LEU A 65 17.62 -5.38 39.56
N LEU A 66 17.66 -6.70 39.45
CA LEU A 66 16.46 -7.53 39.29
C LEU A 66 15.55 -7.42 40.52
N GLN A 67 16.11 -7.46 41.73
CA GLN A 67 15.33 -7.27 42.96
C GLN A 67 14.64 -5.90 43.02
N GLN A 68 15.29 -4.84 42.56
CA GLN A 68 14.69 -3.50 42.50
C GLN A 68 13.58 -3.42 41.45
N ARG A 69 13.83 -3.93 40.23
CA ARG A 69 12.89 -3.92 39.10
C ARG A 69 11.66 -4.81 39.33
N LEU A 70 11.86 -5.95 40.00
CA LEU A 70 10.82 -6.91 40.34
C LEU A 70 10.22 -6.64 41.72
N SER A 71 10.61 -5.55 42.38
CA SER A 71 10.01 -5.18 43.65
C SER A 71 8.52 -4.88 43.44
N PRO A 72 7.64 -5.34 44.34
CA PRO A 72 6.21 -5.10 44.23
C PRO A 72 5.88 -3.61 44.21
N PHE A 73 6.71 -2.78 44.84
CA PHE A 73 6.61 -1.32 44.81
C PHE A 73 6.88 -0.74 43.42
N TYR A 74 7.94 -1.20 42.72
CA TYR A 74 8.25 -0.71 41.38
C TYR A 74 7.17 -1.12 40.38
N ILE A 75 6.69 -2.37 40.48
CA ILE A 75 5.62 -2.90 39.62
C ILE A 75 4.30 -2.13 39.84
N SER A 76 3.91 -1.88 41.09
CA SER A 76 2.66 -1.14 41.38
C SER A 76 2.74 0.32 40.93
N GLN A 77 3.90 0.97 41.09
CA GLN A 77 4.13 2.32 40.59
C GLN A 77 4.00 2.38 39.07
N GLU A 78 4.61 1.42 38.35
CA GLU A 78 4.56 1.38 36.89
C GLU A 78 3.13 1.06 36.40
N ALA A 79 2.44 0.14 37.05
CA ALA A 79 1.04 -0.17 36.77
C ALA A 79 0.14 1.07 36.98
N GLY A 80 0.39 1.86 38.03
CA GLY A 80 -0.33 3.11 38.29
C GLY A 80 -0.14 4.15 37.18
N LYS A 81 1.10 4.31 36.66
CA LYS A 81 1.36 5.22 35.53
C LYS A 81 0.62 4.78 34.27
N VAL A 82 0.68 3.49 33.96
CA VAL A 82 0.00 2.92 32.79
C VAL A 82 -1.52 3.10 32.92
N ALA A 83 -2.09 2.79 34.08
CA ALA A 83 -3.52 3.00 34.35
C ALA A 83 -3.94 4.47 34.23
N GLY A 84 -3.10 5.41 34.71
CA GLY A 84 -3.32 6.85 34.55
C GLY A 84 -3.36 7.27 33.08
N ALA A 85 -2.42 6.80 32.26
CA ALA A 85 -2.39 7.08 30.83
C ALA A 85 -3.67 6.58 30.12
N TYR A 86 -4.16 5.39 30.46
CA TYR A 86 -5.43 4.87 29.93
C TYR A 86 -6.63 5.68 30.40
N ALA A 87 -6.65 6.12 31.67
CA ALA A 87 -7.73 6.95 32.20
C ALA A 87 -7.80 8.32 31.51
N ASP A 88 -6.64 8.92 31.19
CA ASP A 88 -6.59 10.19 30.46
C ASP A 88 -7.12 10.06 29.03
N ILE A 89 -6.76 8.96 28.34
CA ILE A 89 -7.31 8.66 27.01
C ILE A 89 -8.83 8.51 27.07
N LEU A 90 -9.35 7.78 28.07
CA LEU A 90 -10.79 7.56 28.22
C LEU A 90 -11.56 8.84 28.57
N ARG A 91 -10.90 9.81 29.22
CA ARG A 91 -11.48 11.13 29.51
C ARG A 91 -11.59 12.03 28.28
N ILE A 92 -10.62 11.95 27.37
CA ILE A 92 -10.55 12.81 26.18
C ILE A 92 -11.39 12.25 25.02
N LEU A 93 -11.42 10.92 24.87
CA LEU A 93 -12.13 10.20 23.81
C LEU A 93 -13.58 10.67 23.55
N PRO A 94 -14.45 10.83 24.57
CA PRO A 94 -15.83 11.24 24.36
C PRO A 94 -15.95 12.64 23.71
N GLY A 95 -15.05 13.56 24.05
CA GLY A 95 -15.00 14.90 23.48
C GLY A 95 -14.62 14.89 22.01
N GLU A 96 -13.56 14.14 21.68
CA GLU A 96 -13.10 13.95 20.30
C GLU A 96 -14.19 13.30 19.43
N ILE A 97 -14.86 12.25 19.95
CA ILE A 97 -15.96 11.59 19.24
C ILE A 97 -17.12 12.58 19.00
N LYS A 98 -17.49 13.38 20.01
CA LYS A 98 -18.52 14.41 19.88
C LYS A 98 -18.16 15.45 18.84
N ASP A 99 -16.91 15.93 18.83
CA ASP A 99 -16.45 16.94 17.88
C ASP A 99 -16.40 16.38 16.45
N LEU A 100 -16.00 15.12 16.27
CA LEU A 100 -16.09 14.43 14.99
C LEU A 100 -17.54 14.31 14.51
N LEU A 101 -18.46 13.89 15.37
CA LEU A 101 -19.89 13.81 15.06
C LEU A 101 -20.48 15.17 14.68
N LEU A 102 -20.10 16.24 15.38
CA LEU A 102 -20.55 17.60 15.05
C LEU A 102 -20.00 18.08 13.70
N ARG A 103 -18.75 17.73 13.36
CA ARG A 103 -18.17 18.05 12.05
C ARG A 103 -18.81 17.27 10.90
N VAL A 104 -19.18 16.01 11.14
CA VAL A 104 -19.86 15.15 10.15
C VAL A 104 -21.32 15.57 9.97
N ASN A 105 -22.02 15.88 11.06
CA ASN A 105 -23.41 16.34 11.02
C ASN A 105 -23.54 17.78 10.53
N GLY A 106 -22.45 18.56 10.60
CA GLY A 106 -22.38 19.86 9.95
C GLY A 106 -22.61 19.69 8.45
N ASN A 107 -23.59 20.42 7.91
CA ASN A 107 -24.00 20.42 6.50
C ASN A 107 -22.88 20.83 5.49
N ASN A 108 -21.66 21.02 5.99
CA ASN A 108 -20.44 21.37 5.25
C ASN A 108 -19.43 20.21 5.18
N PHE A 109 -19.79 18.99 5.60
CA PHE A 109 -18.95 17.80 5.38
C PHE A 109 -18.89 17.46 3.88
N LYS A 110 -18.06 18.18 3.15
CA LYS A 110 -17.74 17.90 1.76
C LYS A 110 -16.69 16.80 1.74
N ILE A 111 -17.13 15.56 1.56
CA ILE A 111 -16.21 14.48 1.19
C ILE A 111 -15.70 14.84 -0.21
N ASN A 112 -14.48 15.36 -0.30
CA ASN A 112 -13.78 15.53 -1.56
C ASN A 112 -13.39 14.15 -2.09
N LEU A 113 -14.38 13.40 -2.57
CA LEU A 113 -14.19 12.12 -3.22
C LEU A 113 -13.56 12.40 -4.58
N GLN A 114 -12.22 12.49 -4.63
CA GLN A 114 -11.48 12.40 -5.89
C GLN A 114 -11.70 11.00 -6.48
N HIS A 115 -12.76 10.84 -7.27
CA HIS A 115 -13.09 9.59 -7.95
C HIS A 115 -12.08 9.35 -9.07
N ARG A 116 -10.96 8.70 -8.74
CA ARG A 116 -10.05 8.15 -9.72
C ARG A 116 -10.77 7.04 -10.51
N GLY A 117 -11.26 7.38 -11.69
CA GLY A 117 -11.84 6.42 -12.64
C GLY A 117 -13.22 6.77 -13.17
N LEU A 118 -13.95 7.68 -12.51
CA LEU A 118 -15.28 8.09 -13.01
C LEU A 118 -15.15 8.91 -14.29
N ASP A 119 -14.17 9.80 -14.39
CA ASP A 119 -13.89 10.57 -15.61
C ASP A 119 -13.51 9.65 -16.79
N LYS A 120 -12.81 8.55 -16.51
CA LYS A 120 -12.47 7.54 -17.52
C LYS A 120 -13.72 6.78 -17.98
N LEU A 121 -14.59 6.38 -17.05
CA LEU A 121 -15.86 5.72 -17.36
C LEU A 121 -16.76 6.64 -18.20
N ILE A 122 -16.90 7.92 -17.81
CA ILE A 122 -17.67 8.92 -18.56
C ILE A 122 -17.09 9.05 -19.98
N SER A 123 -15.78 9.21 -20.12
CA SER A 123 -15.13 9.32 -21.43
C SER A 123 -15.33 8.08 -22.31
N ASP A 124 -15.29 6.88 -21.72
CA ASP A 124 -15.48 5.63 -22.48
C ASP A 124 -16.95 5.41 -22.86
N LEU A 125 -17.89 5.82 -22.00
CA LEU A 125 -19.32 5.84 -22.31
C LEU A 125 -19.64 6.81 -23.46
N ASP A 126 -19.08 8.03 -23.45
CA ASP A 126 -19.27 9.00 -24.53
C ASP A 126 -18.73 8.50 -25.88
N LYS A 127 -17.56 7.86 -25.86
CA LYS A 127 -16.99 7.23 -27.08
C LYS A 127 -17.90 6.11 -27.60
N SER A 128 -18.43 5.27 -26.71
CA SER A 128 -19.33 4.18 -27.08
C SER A 128 -20.64 4.70 -27.67
N SER A 129 -21.23 5.72 -27.02
CA SER A 129 -22.44 6.39 -27.47
C SER A 129 -22.29 6.98 -28.87
N ASN A 130 -21.20 7.73 -29.12
CA ASN A 130 -20.93 8.29 -30.44
C ASN A 130 -20.75 7.20 -31.51
N ARG A 131 -20.05 6.09 -31.20
CA ARG A 131 -19.89 4.97 -32.15
C ARG A 131 -21.22 4.33 -32.51
N LEU A 132 -22.14 4.21 -31.55
CA LEU A 132 -23.49 3.72 -31.81
C LEU A 132 -24.27 4.68 -32.70
N SER A 133 -24.27 5.98 -32.40
CA SER A 133 -24.94 6.99 -33.23
C SER A 133 -24.44 6.98 -34.67
N PHE A 134 -23.12 6.93 -34.90
CA PHE A 134 -22.57 6.85 -36.26
C PHE A 134 -22.92 5.55 -36.97
N SER A 135 -22.88 4.41 -36.27
CA SER A 135 -23.30 3.12 -36.84
C SER A 135 -24.76 3.15 -37.32
N PHE A 136 -25.65 3.79 -36.54
CA PHE A 136 -27.04 3.98 -36.91
C PHE A 136 -27.21 4.88 -38.14
N ILE A 137 -26.50 6.03 -38.19
CA ILE A 137 -26.56 6.96 -39.33
C ILE A 137 -26.07 6.27 -40.62
N ILE A 138 -24.96 5.54 -40.54
CA ILE A 138 -24.40 4.81 -41.68
C ILE A 138 -25.37 3.71 -42.15
N GLY A 139 -25.95 2.94 -41.22
CA GLY A 139 -26.95 1.93 -41.54
C GLY A 139 -28.19 2.53 -42.21
N ALA A 140 -28.71 3.64 -41.68
CA ALA A 140 -29.84 4.36 -42.28
C ALA A 140 -29.50 4.88 -43.68
N LEU A 141 -28.29 5.39 -43.89
CA LEU A 141 -27.82 5.85 -45.20
C LEU A 141 -27.70 4.71 -46.21
N ILE A 142 -27.21 3.54 -45.79
CA ILE A 142 -27.16 2.33 -46.63
C ILE A 142 -28.57 1.91 -47.05
N ILE A 143 -29.50 1.83 -46.10
CA ILE A 143 -30.89 1.44 -46.37
C ILE A 143 -31.56 2.45 -47.31
N ALA A 144 -31.44 3.75 -47.04
CA ALA A 144 -32.00 4.80 -47.89
C ALA A 144 -31.42 4.77 -49.30
N SER A 145 -30.10 4.59 -49.43
CA SER A 145 -29.42 4.48 -50.73
C SER A 145 -29.87 3.24 -51.50
N SER A 146 -30.01 2.10 -50.80
CA SER A 146 -30.52 0.85 -51.39
C SER A 146 -31.95 1.02 -51.92
N LEU A 147 -32.82 1.67 -51.15
CA LEU A 147 -34.21 1.92 -51.56
C LEU A 147 -34.29 2.82 -52.80
N ILE A 148 -33.45 3.85 -52.89
CA ILE A 148 -33.39 4.75 -54.07
C ILE A 148 -32.98 3.98 -55.32
N ILE A 149 -31.98 3.08 -55.20
CA ILE A 149 -31.55 2.23 -56.31
C ILE A 149 -32.68 1.27 -56.72
N SER A 150 -33.37 0.65 -55.76
CA SER A 150 -34.48 -0.26 -56.04
C SER A 150 -35.70 0.42 -56.66
N SER A 151 -35.95 1.69 -56.32
CA SER A 151 -37.07 2.48 -56.84
C SER A 151 -36.78 3.13 -58.20
N ASP A 152 -35.59 2.91 -58.77
CA ASP A 152 -35.11 3.47 -60.05
C ASP A 152 -35.36 4.98 -60.22
N SER A 153 -35.25 5.72 -59.11
CA SER A 153 -35.73 7.11 -59.03
C SER A 153 -34.58 8.12 -59.11
N GLY A 154 -34.67 9.05 -60.08
CA GLY A 154 -33.74 10.18 -60.23
C GLY A 154 -32.85 10.10 -61.49
N PRO A 155 -31.87 11.00 -61.64
CA PRO A 155 -30.97 11.00 -62.80
C PRO A 155 -30.01 9.80 -62.76
N HIS A 156 -29.96 9.04 -63.86
CA HIS A 156 -29.13 7.85 -64.00
C HIS A 156 -27.71 8.18 -64.45
N ILE A 157 -26.73 7.52 -63.83
CA ILE A 157 -25.33 7.51 -64.26
C ILE A 157 -24.96 6.03 -64.46
N PHE A 158 -24.55 5.66 -65.67
CA PHE A 158 -24.24 4.26 -66.04
C PHE A 158 -25.37 3.24 -65.74
N GLY A 159 -26.64 3.66 -65.79
CA GLY A 159 -27.80 2.79 -65.55
C GLY A 159 -28.13 2.57 -64.06
N ILE A 160 -27.47 3.29 -63.15
CA ILE A 160 -27.75 3.26 -61.70
C ILE A 160 -28.18 4.67 -61.26
N PRO A 161 -29.19 4.83 -60.39
CA PRO A 161 -29.56 6.13 -59.83
C PRO A 161 -28.36 6.81 -59.14
N ALA A 162 -28.00 8.00 -59.62
CA ALA A 162 -26.79 8.72 -59.16
C ALA A 162 -26.80 8.97 -57.65
N LEU A 163 -27.96 9.30 -57.09
CA LEU A 163 -28.12 9.63 -55.67
C LEU A 163 -27.86 8.42 -54.77
N GLY A 164 -28.29 7.22 -55.19
CA GLY A 164 -28.07 6.00 -54.44
C GLY A 164 -26.60 5.55 -54.47
N LEU A 165 -25.93 5.71 -55.61
CA LEU A 165 -24.50 5.42 -55.74
C LEU A 165 -23.66 6.37 -54.88
N LEU A 166 -23.99 7.67 -54.88
CA LEU A 166 -23.34 8.65 -53.99
C LEU A 166 -23.56 8.33 -52.52
N GLY A 167 -24.78 7.95 -52.13
CA GLY A 167 -25.10 7.57 -50.77
C GLY A 167 -24.34 6.32 -50.29
N TYR A 168 -24.19 5.31 -51.15
CA TYR A 168 -23.35 4.14 -50.86
C TYR A 168 -21.87 4.46 -50.73
N LEU A 169 -21.31 5.29 -51.62
CA LEU A 169 -19.92 5.73 -51.52
C LEU A 169 -19.67 6.51 -50.24
N LEU A 170 -20.59 7.41 -49.87
CA LEU A 170 -20.51 8.18 -48.64
C LEU A 170 -20.62 7.28 -47.40
N ALA A 171 -21.58 6.34 -47.40
CA ALA A 171 -21.73 5.38 -46.32
C ALA A 171 -20.48 4.47 -46.17
N GLY A 172 -19.90 4.03 -47.28
CA GLY A 172 -18.67 3.24 -47.29
C GLY A 172 -17.47 4.02 -46.73
N ALA A 173 -17.30 5.28 -47.16
CA ALA A 173 -16.24 6.16 -46.64
C ALA A 173 -16.40 6.42 -45.13
N LEU A 174 -17.62 6.73 -44.67
CA LEU A 174 -17.93 6.95 -43.25
C LEU A 174 -17.78 5.67 -42.43
N GLY A 175 -18.20 4.52 -42.97
CA GLY A 175 -18.03 3.20 -42.35
C GLY A 175 -16.57 2.82 -42.18
N LEU A 176 -15.74 3.02 -43.22
CA LEU A 176 -14.30 2.81 -43.14
C LEU A 176 -13.64 3.76 -42.14
N TRP A 177 -14.03 5.04 -42.12
CA TRP A 177 -13.54 6.00 -41.16
C TRP A 177 -13.89 5.60 -39.71
N LEU A 178 -15.13 5.17 -39.47
CA LEU A 178 -15.56 4.69 -38.15
C LEU A 178 -14.83 3.41 -37.73
N ALA A 179 -14.66 2.45 -38.65
CA ALA A 179 -13.93 1.22 -38.38
C ALA A 179 -12.46 1.48 -38.01
N LEU A 180 -11.78 2.34 -38.76
CA LEU A 180 -10.42 2.78 -38.43
C LEU A 180 -10.37 3.55 -37.10
N GLY A 181 -11.39 4.38 -36.83
CA GLY A 181 -11.54 5.08 -35.55
C GLY A 181 -11.67 4.13 -34.36
N ILE A 182 -12.46 3.07 -34.48
CA ILE A 182 -12.65 2.05 -33.44
C ILE A 182 -11.34 1.29 -33.18
N ILE A 183 -10.67 0.84 -34.24
CA ILE A 183 -9.40 0.09 -34.14
C ILE A 183 -8.30 0.96 -33.51
N ARG A 184 -8.24 2.25 -33.89
CA ARG A 184 -7.23 3.18 -33.37
C ARG A 184 -7.52 3.66 -31.95
N SER A 185 -8.79 3.86 -31.59
CA SER A 185 -9.23 4.29 -30.25
C SER A 185 -9.30 3.15 -29.24
N GLY A 186 -9.44 1.91 -29.70
CA GLY A 186 -9.52 0.70 -28.88
C GLY A 186 -8.19 -0.04 -28.72
N ARG A 187 -7.05 0.67 -28.82
CA ARG A 187 -5.67 0.13 -28.72
C ARG A 187 -5.60 -1.25 -28.04
N LEU A 188 -5.15 -2.25 -28.79
CA LEU A 188 -4.16 -3.19 -28.24
C LEU A 188 -3.01 -2.39 -27.61
#